data_AF-A0A6P0H2I5-F1
#
_entry.id   AF-A0A6P0H2I5-F1
#
_cell.length_a   1.000
_cell.length_b   1.000
_cell.length_c   1.000
_cell.angle_alpha   90.00
_cell.angle_beta   90.00
_cell.angle_gamma   90.00
#
_symmetry.space_group_name_H-M   'P 1'
#
loop_
_entity.id
_entity.type
_entity.pdbx_description
1 polymer ?
#
loop_
_entity_poly.entity_id
_entity_poly.type
_entity_poly.pdbx_seq_one_letter_code
_entity_poly.pdbx_strand_id
1 'polypeptide(L)' 'MLEPGAVNTELFSHDSETVEDDLGSSDALAEPLEPMDIAEDIASMVPRRRRSSIAELWAMPTSPA' A
#
# COMPACT_ATOMS: atom_id res chain seq x y z
N MET A 1 -3.54 12.72 1.59
CA MET A 1 -3.94 11.36 1.97
C MET A 1 -3.14 10.41 1.11
N LEU A 2 -2.47 9.44 1.71
CA LEU A 2 -1.77 8.38 0.98
C LEU A 2 -2.60 7.12 1.15
N GLU A 3 -3.01 6.54 0.04
CA GLU A 3 -3.88 5.37 0.01
C GLU A 3 -3.11 4.22 -0.64
N PRO A 4 -2.40 3.40 0.16
CA PRO A 4 -1.74 2.22 -0.33
C PRO A 4 -2.74 1.10 -0.56
N GLY A 5 -2.53 0.33 -1.63
CA GLY A 5 -3.14 -0.97 -1.85
C GLY A 5 -2.52 -2.05 -0.95
N ALA A 6 -2.37 -3.27 -1.47
CA ALA A 6 -1.72 -4.34 -0.72
C ALA A 6 -0.24 -4.00 -0.49
N VAL A 7 0.20 -3.99 0.78
CA VAL A 7 1.59 -3.76 1.20
C VAL A 7 2.03 -4.90 2.11
N ASN A 8 3.22 -5.43 1.85
CA ASN A 8 3.86 -6.45 2.67
C ASN A 8 4.29 -5.87 4.03
N THR A 9 3.41 -5.97 5.03
CA THR A 9 3.60 -5.42 6.38
C THR A 9 3.10 -6.42 7.42
N GLU A 10 3.38 -6.14 8.70
CA GLU A 10 2.85 -6.92 9.81
C GLU A 10 1.34 -6.75 10.02
N LEU A 11 0.68 -5.80 9.33
CA LEU A 11 -0.75 -5.51 9.50
C LEU A 11 -1.62 -6.75 9.31
N PHE A 12 -1.28 -7.58 8.32
CA PHE A 12 -2.00 -8.81 8.01
C PHE A 12 -2.04 -9.79 9.20
N SER A 13 -0.94 -9.89 9.95
CA SER A 13 -0.84 -10.80 11.11
C SER A 13 -1.70 -10.38 12.32
N HIS A 14 -2.30 -9.19 12.25
CA HIS A 14 -3.22 -8.68 13.27
C HIS A 14 -4.69 -8.83 12.87
N ASP A 15 -4.98 -9.30 11.65
CA ASP A 15 -6.33 -9.58 11.21
C ASP A 15 -6.86 -10.87 11.84
N SER A 16 -8.18 -11.07 11.82
CA SER A 16 -8.79 -12.32 12.27
C SER A 16 -8.53 -13.44 11.26
N GLU A 17 -8.44 -14.68 11.73
CA GLU A 17 -8.23 -15.89 10.89
C GLU A 17 -9.18 -15.96 9.67
N THR A 18 -10.44 -15.53 9.81
CA THR A 18 -11.41 -15.45 8.69
C THR A 18 -10.97 -14.48 7.59
N VAL A 19 -10.39 -13.34 7.96
CA VAL A 19 -9.92 -12.31 7.02
C VAL A 19 -8.59 -12.74 6.40
N GLU A 20 -7.71 -13.38 7.18
CA GLU A 20 -6.47 -13.96 6.66
C GLU A 20 -6.75 -15.04 5.62
N ASP A 21 -7.70 -15.94 5.87
CA ASP A 21 -8.11 -16.97 4.92
C ASP A 21 -8.75 -16.38 3.65
N ASP A 22 -9.65 -15.41 3.79
CA ASP A 22 -10.31 -14.76 2.64
C ASP A 22 -9.31 -14.00 1.74
N LEU A 23 -8.30 -13.38 2.34
CA LEU A 23 -7.27 -12.63 1.62
C LEU A 23 -6.12 -13.53 1.11
N GLY A 24 -5.77 -14.58 1.82
CA GLY A 24 -4.71 -15.54 1.46
C GLY A 24 -5.12 -16.57 0.41
N SER A 25 -6.43 -16.81 0.24
CA SER A 25 -6.98 -17.77 -0.74
C SER A 25 -6.96 -17.29 -2.19
N SER A 26 -6.60 -16.02 -2.44
CA SER A 26 -6.56 -15.48 -3.79
C SER A 26 -5.29 -15.95 -4.50
N ASP A 27 -5.35 -17.06 -5.23
CA ASP A 27 -4.24 -17.64 -6.05
C ASP A 27 -3.68 -16.69 -7.14
N ALA A 28 -4.24 -15.48 -7.23
CA ALA A 28 -3.80 -14.36 -8.04
C ALA A 28 -3.41 -13.14 -7.18
N LEU A 29 -2.61 -13.32 -6.13
CA LEU A 29 -2.09 -12.17 -5.39
C LEU A 29 -1.20 -11.34 -6.31
N ALA A 30 -1.68 -10.15 -6.66
CA ALA A 30 -0.84 -9.09 -7.20
C ALA A 30 0.41 -8.96 -6.32
N GLU A 31 1.60 -8.84 -6.91
CA GLU A 31 2.84 -8.60 -6.18
C GLU A 31 2.63 -7.39 -5.25
N PRO A 32 2.57 -7.61 -3.92
CA PRO A 32 2.27 -6.53 -3.00
C PRO A 32 3.38 -5.49 -3.03
N LEU A 33 3.04 -4.25 -2.72
CA LEU A 33 4.04 -3.22 -2.54
C LEU A 33 4.92 -3.56 -1.34
N GLU A 34 6.17 -3.16 -1.41
CA GLU A 34 7.07 -3.21 -0.25
C GLU A 34 6.92 -1.93 0.57
N PRO A 35 7.20 -1.96 1.89
CA PRO A 35 7.13 -0.76 2.73
C PRO A 35 7.98 0.41 2.21
N MET A 36 9.06 0.09 1.49
CA MET A 36 9.93 1.10 0.89
C MET A 36 9.23 1.89 -0.23
N ASP A 37 8.35 1.27 -1.00
CA ASP A 37 7.60 1.95 -2.08
C ASP A 37 6.75 3.08 -1.50
N ILE A 38 6.09 2.82 -0.36
CA ILE A 38 5.29 3.81 0.37
C ILE A 38 6.18 4.90 0.99
N ALA A 39 7.37 4.53 1.48
CA ALA A 39 8.31 5.50 2.04
C ALA A 39 8.82 6.48 0.97
N GLU A 40 9.08 6.00 -0.26
CA GLU A 40 9.47 6.83 -1.39
C GLU A 40 8.35 7.81 -1.79
N ASP A 41 7.11 7.35 -1.81
CA ASP A 41 5.94 8.21 -2.06
C ASP A 41 5.83 9.34 -1.02
N ILE A 42 5.98 9.02 0.27
CA ILE A 42 6.01 10.03 1.35
C ILE A 42 7.18 10.99 1.15
N ALA A 43 8.37 10.48 0.82
CA ALA A 43 9.55 11.29 0.56
C ALA A 43 9.37 12.21 -0.66
N SER A 44 8.49 11.88 -1.60
CA SER A 44 8.13 12.76 -2.72
C SER A 44 7.06 13.81 -2.37
N MET A 45 6.18 13.49 -1.42
CA MET A 45 5.07 14.34 -0.99
C MET A 45 5.52 15.43 -0.01
N VAL A 46 6.33 15.08 0.98
CA VAL A 46 6.66 15.95 2.13
C VAL A 46 7.57 17.15 1.79
N PRO A 47 8.67 17.01 1.03
CA PRO A 47 9.61 18.12 0.79
C PRO A 47 9.18 19.11 -0.30
N ARG A 48 7.88 19.20 -0.65
CA ARG A 48 7.39 20.11 -1.69
C ARG A 48 7.47 21.59 -1.28
N ARG A 49 7.41 22.49 -2.29
CA ARG A 49 7.31 23.94 -2.03
C ARG A 49 6.12 24.21 -1.12
N ARG A 50 6.28 25.10 -0.14
CA ARG A 50 5.27 25.46 0.89
C ARG A 50 3.88 25.88 0.38
N ARG A 51 3.72 26.11 -0.93
CA ARG A 51 2.46 26.49 -1.60
C ARG A 51 1.93 25.41 -2.55
N SER A 52 2.49 24.20 -2.48
CA SER A 52 2.06 23.05 -3.27
C SER A 52 1.87 21.87 -2.32
N SER A 53 0.72 21.23 -2.43
CA SER A 53 0.41 19.99 -1.76
C SER A 53 0.00 18.95 -2.79
N ILE A 54 0.31 17.69 -2.51
CA ILE A 54 -0.43 16.58 -3.11
C ILE A 54 -1.55 16.27 -2.13
N ALA A 55 -2.79 16.54 -2.53
CA ALA A 55 -3.95 16.28 -1.68
C ALA A 55 -4.14 14.77 -1.47
N GLU A 56 -3.85 13.98 -2.49
CA GLU A 56 -4.11 12.55 -2.53
C GLU A 56 -3.16 11.83 -3.49
N LEU A 57 -2.72 10.62 -3.11
CA LEU A 57 -1.90 9.72 -3.92
C LEU A 57 -2.35 8.28 -3.68
N TRP A 58 -2.57 7.55 -4.77
CA TRP A 58 -2.98 6.15 -4.77
C TRP A 58 -1.82 5.30 -5.27
N ALA A 59 -1.34 4.40 -4.42
CA ALA A 59 -0.25 3.49 -4.73
C ALA A 59 -0.80 2.06 -4.80
N MET A 60 -0.88 1.50 -6.00
CA MET A 60 -1.47 0.18 -6.24
C MET A 60 -0.45 -0.78 -6.87
N PRO A 61 -0.45 -2.07 -6.49
CA PRO A 61 0.23 -3.11 -7.23
C PRO A 61 -0.09 -3.06 -8.73
N THR A 62 0.93 -3.22 -9.58
CA THR A 62 0.77 -3.13 -11.04
C THR A 62 0.36 -4.45 -11.68
N SER A 63 0.64 -5.58 -11.02
CA SER A 63 0.16 -6.88 -11.47
C SER A 63 -1.33 -7.00 -11.18
N PRO A 64 -2.16 -7.42 -12.16
CA PRO A 64 -3.54 -7.77 -11.89
C PRO A 64 -3.60 -9.08 -11.09
N ALA A 65 -4.60 -9.16 -10.21
CA ALA A 65 -5.19 -10.41 -9.76
C ALA A 65 -6.13 -10.97 -10.85
#